data_AF-A0A3B8XZT6-F1
#
_entry.id   AF-A0A3B8XZT6-F1
#
_cell.length_a   1.000
_cell.length_b   1.000
_cell.length_c   1.000
_cell.angle_alpha   90.00
_cell.angle_beta   90.00
_cell.angle_gamma   90.00
#
_symmetry.space_group_name_H-M   'P 1'
#
loop_
_entity.id
_entity.type
_entity.pdbx_description
1 polymer ?
#
loop_
_entity_poly.entity_id
_entity_poly.type
_entity_poly.pdbx_seq_one_letter_code
_entity_poly.pdbx_strand_id
1 'polypeptide(L)'
;MDLSNSNTHKNLEAAFGGESMANRKYLFFADVAKKLGMTDLSKLFKDTANQETEHAFAHFRLLHPELVADDPAKLTEEEKKKIISRCLELAIEGETYEYTTMYPEFASQAKTDRDESAATEFKEQEKESKEHAAIFRKAASNFGFLTSIENHHADRYTEALKGLDGVSPSPKATSDDPSNRKWICKVCSMIYDPTVGDPDSGIAAGTAFEDIPEDWNCPICGASKKSFVPYEEAIAA
;
A
#
# COMPACT_ATOMS: atom_id res chain seq x y z
N MET A 1 -10.10 -4.87 20.41
CA MET A 1 -11.43 -4.86 19.76
C MET A 1 -11.42 -5.95 18.70
N ASP A 2 -12.47 -6.73 18.56
CA ASP A 2 -12.52 -7.78 17.53
C ASP A 2 -13.03 -7.21 16.20
N LEU A 3 -12.10 -6.78 15.34
CA LEU A 3 -12.41 -6.25 14.02
C LEU A 3 -12.79 -7.34 13.00
N SER A 4 -12.72 -8.63 13.37
CA SER A 4 -13.25 -9.70 12.52
C SER A 4 -14.77 -9.64 12.38
N ASN A 5 -15.45 -8.91 13.28
CA ASN A 5 -16.83 -8.53 13.11
C ASN A 5 -16.96 -7.41 12.06
N SER A 6 -17.28 -7.82 10.83
CA SER A 6 -17.38 -6.95 9.65
C SER A 6 -18.30 -5.74 9.81
N ASN A 7 -19.30 -5.79 10.70
CA ASN A 7 -20.19 -4.66 10.93
C ASN A 7 -19.52 -3.56 11.76
N THR A 8 -18.69 -3.93 12.75
CA THR A 8 -17.99 -2.94 13.58
C THR A 8 -16.92 -2.22 12.76
N HIS A 9 -16.19 -2.95 11.91
CA HIS A 9 -15.22 -2.36 11.00
C HIS A 9 -15.87 -1.33 10.07
N LYS A 10 -16.95 -1.72 9.36
CA LYS A 10 -17.69 -0.80 8.47
C LYS A 10 -18.24 0.42 9.20
N ASN A 11 -18.73 0.24 10.43
CA ASN A 11 -19.21 1.37 11.23
C ASN A 11 -18.09 2.34 11.61
N LEU A 12 -16.89 1.83 11.92
CA LEU A 12 -15.72 2.66 12.20
C LEU A 12 -15.23 3.39 10.95
N GLU A 13 -15.20 2.75 9.77
CA GLU A 13 -14.88 3.39 8.50
C GLU A 13 -15.89 4.50 8.17
N ALA A 14 -17.19 4.21 8.34
CA ALA A 14 -18.25 5.19 8.13
C ALA A 14 -18.16 6.36 9.12
N ALA A 15 -17.83 6.11 10.39
CA ALA A 15 -17.61 7.14 11.38
C ALA A 15 -16.39 8.00 11.04
N PHE A 16 -15.26 7.38 10.69
CA PHE A 16 -14.05 8.09 10.24
C PHE A 16 -14.34 8.99 9.02
N GLY A 17 -15.05 8.48 8.01
CA GLY A 17 -15.49 9.27 6.86
C GLY A 17 -16.45 10.40 7.24
N GLY A 18 -17.39 10.12 8.14
CA GLY A 18 -18.35 11.09 8.68
C GLY A 18 -17.68 12.27 9.37
N GLU A 19 -16.77 12.00 10.31
CA GLU A 19 -16.03 13.02 11.06
C GLU A 19 -15.06 13.79 10.16
N SER A 20 -14.44 13.12 9.18
CA SER A 20 -13.59 13.78 8.17
C SER A 20 -14.38 14.79 7.33
N MET A 21 -15.58 14.42 6.88
CA MET A 21 -16.48 15.34 6.18
C MET A 21 -16.97 16.49 7.08
N ALA A 22 -17.30 16.21 8.35
CA ALA A 22 -17.72 17.24 9.32
C ALA A 22 -16.61 18.28 9.52
N ASN A 23 -15.38 17.83 9.77
CA ASN A 23 -14.20 18.67 9.88
C ASN A 23 -14.02 19.60 8.66
N ARG A 24 -14.02 19.05 7.43
CA ARG A 24 -13.84 19.86 6.21
C ARG A 24 -14.95 20.90 6.04
N LYS A 25 -16.21 20.53 6.32
CA LYS A 25 -17.35 21.47 6.29
C LYS A 25 -17.19 22.60 7.31
N TYR A 26 -16.81 22.29 8.54
CA TYR A 26 -16.69 23.30 9.60
C TYR A 26 -15.54 24.27 9.34
N LEU A 27 -14.42 23.81 8.76
CA LEU A 27 -13.36 24.71 8.30
C LEU A 27 -13.84 25.67 7.20
N PHE A 28 -14.65 25.18 6.26
CA PHE A 28 -15.26 26.02 5.23
C PHE A 28 -16.26 27.02 5.84
N PHE A 29 -17.11 26.58 6.77
CA PHE A 29 -18.05 27.48 7.47
C PHE A 29 -17.33 28.54 8.28
N ALA A 30 -16.19 28.20 8.89
CA ALA A 30 -15.37 29.16 9.59
C ALA A 30 -14.85 30.26 8.66
N ASP A 31 -14.41 29.91 7.45
CA ASP A 31 -13.98 30.89 6.45
C ASP A 31 -15.13 31.79 6.00
N VAL A 32 -16.30 31.21 5.72
CA VAL A 32 -17.53 31.98 5.40
C VAL A 32 -17.89 32.94 6.53
N ALA A 33 -17.96 32.46 7.78
CA ALA A 33 -18.28 33.28 8.94
C ALA A 33 -17.27 34.42 9.14
N LYS A 34 -15.97 34.17 8.88
CA LYS A 34 -14.93 35.20 8.93
C LYS A 34 -15.16 36.27 7.87
N LYS A 35 -15.45 35.88 6.62
CA LYS A 35 -15.72 36.80 5.50
C LYS A 35 -16.96 37.66 5.75
N LEU A 36 -17.92 37.17 6.52
CA LEU A 36 -19.14 37.89 6.93
C LEU A 36 -18.97 38.72 8.20
N GLY A 37 -17.76 38.80 8.78
CA GLY A 37 -17.50 39.57 10.00
C GLY A 37 -17.97 38.90 11.31
N MET A 38 -18.40 37.64 11.26
CA MET A 38 -18.85 36.87 12.44
C MET A 38 -17.65 36.16 13.09
N THR A 39 -16.75 36.92 13.70
CA THR A 39 -15.46 36.40 14.20
C THR A 39 -15.62 35.32 15.27
N ASP A 40 -16.54 35.48 16.23
CA ASP A 40 -16.75 34.48 17.28
C ASP A 40 -17.30 33.16 16.73
N LEU A 41 -18.22 33.24 15.75
CA LEU A 41 -18.76 32.06 15.10
C LEU A 41 -17.71 31.35 14.22
N SER A 42 -16.85 32.12 13.55
CA SER A 42 -15.70 31.58 12.82
C SER A 42 -14.76 30.81 13.74
N LYS A 43 -14.49 31.35 14.93
CA LYS A 43 -13.68 30.67 15.94
C LYS A 43 -14.35 29.39 16.42
N LEU A 44 -15.64 29.45 16.76
CA LEU A 44 -16.41 28.27 17.17
C LEU A 44 -16.32 27.15 16.14
N PHE A 45 -16.56 27.44 14.86
CA PHE A 45 -16.45 26.43 13.80
C PHE A 45 -15.04 25.83 13.68
N LYS A 46 -13.97 26.62 13.84
CA LYS A 46 -12.60 26.08 13.84
C LYS A 46 -12.33 25.18 15.03
N ASP A 47 -12.77 25.60 16.22
CA ASP A 47 -12.58 24.84 17.44
C ASP A 47 -13.34 23.50 17.37
N THR A 48 -14.56 23.50 16.82
CA THR A 48 -15.33 22.28 16.56
C THR A 48 -14.67 21.42 15.48
N ALA A 49 -14.18 22.00 14.39
CA ALA A 49 -13.45 21.24 13.36
C ALA A 49 -12.26 20.48 13.96
N ASN A 50 -11.49 21.13 14.84
CA ASN A 50 -10.37 20.47 15.54
C ASN A 50 -10.84 19.30 16.42
N GLN A 51 -12.01 19.39 17.05
CA GLN A 51 -12.60 18.28 17.81
C GLN A 51 -12.97 17.11 16.88
N GLU A 52 -13.56 17.38 15.72
CA GLU A 52 -13.87 16.32 14.75
C GLU A 52 -12.61 15.65 14.18
N THR A 53 -11.47 16.37 14.11
CA THR A 53 -10.17 15.74 13.81
C THR A 53 -9.80 14.71 14.87
N GLU A 54 -9.95 15.04 16.16
CA GLU A 54 -9.65 14.09 17.23
C GLU A 54 -10.63 12.90 17.27
N HIS A 55 -11.91 13.12 16.95
CA HIS A 55 -12.89 12.04 16.80
C HIS A 55 -12.52 11.11 15.63
N ALA A 56 -12.20 11.67 14.46
CA ALA A 56 -11.73 10.91 13.31
C ALA A 56 -10.47 10.09 13.66
N PHE A 57 -9.48 10.70 14.31
CA PHE A 57 -8.28 9.99 14.76
C PHE A 57 -8.58 8.90 15.79
N ALA A 58 -9.53 9.11 16.71
CA ALA A 58 -9.94 8.06 17.64
C ALA A 58 -10.51 6.83 16.90
N HIS A 59 -11.33 7.03 15.87
CA HIS A 59 -11.83 5.93 15.03
C HIS A 59 -10.71 5.29 14.19
N PHE A 60 -9.82 6.09 13.62
CA PHE A 60 -8.72 5.59 12.80
C PHE A 60 -7.72 4.76 13.61
N ARG A 61 -7.42 5.14 14.86
CA ARG A 61 -6.61 4.33 15.79
C ARG A 61 -7.25 2.97 16.10
N LEU A 62 -8.58 2.87 16.07
CA LEU A 62 -9.28 1.60 16.25
C LEU A 62 -9.25 0.73 14.99
N LEU A 63 -9.27 1.34 13.80
CA LEU A 63 -9.12 0.65 12.51
C LEU A 63 -7.69 0.17 12.28
N HIS A 64 -6.71 0.99 12.67
CA HIS A 64 -5.29 0.77 12.43
C HIS A 64 -4.48 0.83 13.74
N PRO A 65 -4.72 -0.09 14.69
CA PRO A 65 -3.99 -0.12 15.95
C PRO A 65 -2.48 -0.32 15.77
N GLU A 66 -2.06 -0.91 14.65
CA GLU A 66 -0.65 -1.09 14.28
C GLU A 66 0.10 0.22 14.01
N LEU A 67 -0.62 1.31 13.75
CA LEU A 67 -0.03 2.64 13.51
C LEU A 67 0.12 3.48 14.78
N VAL A 68 -0.45 3.03 15.90
CA VAL A 68 -0.46 3.79 17.15
C VAL A 68 0.94 3.82 17.76
N ALA A 69 1.52 5.02 17.86
CA ALA A 69 2.84 5.28 18.41
C ALA A 69 2.76 6.24 19.62
N ASP A 70 2.05 5.84 20.68
CA ASP A 70 1.80 6.69 21.87
C ASP A 70 3.08 7.10 22.62
N ASP A 71 4.12 6.27 22.58
CA ASP A 71 5.43 6.56 23.17
C ASP A 71 6.55 6.18 22.18
N PRO A 72 6.86 7.07 21.21
CA PRO A 72 7.86 6.79 20.18
C PRO A 72 9.27 6.54 20.73
N ALA A 73 9.56 6.96 21.97
CA ALA A 73 10.85 6.75 22.61
C ALA A 73 11.07 5.29 23.04
N LYS A 74 9.99 4.51 23.19
CA LYS A 74 10.04 3.07 23.49
C LYS A 74 10.15 2.19 22.25
N LEU A 75 9.90 2.74 21.06
CA LEU A 75 9.97 1.99 19.81
C LEU A 75 11.41 1.82 19.35
N THR A 76 11.73 0.62 18.90
CA THR A 76 12.97 0.34 18.16
C THR A 76 12.94 1.01 16.79
N GLU A 77 14.11 1.23 16.19
CA GLU A 77 14.19 1.78 14.82
C GLU A 77 13.48 0.89 13.79
N GLU A 78 13.45 -0.42 14.03
CA GLU A 78 12.75 -1.37 13.17
C GLU A 78 11.22 -1.26 13.30
N GLU A 79 10.69 -1.07 14.50
CA GLU A 79 9.25 -0.84 14.71
C GLU A 79 8.81 0.50 14.11
N LYS A 80 9.61 1.56 14.28
CA LYS A 80 9.36 2.85 13.63
C LYS A 80 9.32 2.72 12.11
N LYS A 81 10.27 1.97 11.52
CA LYS A 81 10.29 1.68 10.07
C LYS A 81 9.02 0.97 9.63
N LYS A 82 8.59 -0.08 10.34
CA LYS A 82 7.35 -0.81 10.00
C LYS A 82 6.11 0.09 10.03
N ILE A 83 5.97 0.91 11.08
CA ILE A 83 4.84 1.84 11.20
C ILE A 83 4.83 2.84 10.03
N ILE A 84 5.96 3.49 9.75
CA ILE A 84 6.01 4.49 8.67
C ILE A 84 5.87 3.84 7.28
N SER A 85 6.39 2.63 7.08
CA SER A 85 6.15 1.84 5.86
C SER A 85 4.66 1.57 5.68
N ARG A 86 3.94 1.15 6.73
CA ARG A 86 2.49 0.93 6.64
C ARG A 86 1.71 2.21 6.35
N CYS A 87 2.13 3.34 6.91
CA CYS A 87 1.55 4.64 6.54
C CYS A 87 1.74 4.98 5.06
N LEU A 88 2.93 4.71 4.50
CA LEU A 88 3.22 4.93 3.08
C LEU A 88 2.41 3.99 2.18
N GLU A 89 2.29 2.71 2.57
CA GLU A 89 1.45 1.74 1.86
C GLU A 89 -0.01 2.21 1.80
N LEU A 90 -0.61 2.60 2.94
CA LEU A 90 -1.99 3.12 2.98
C LEU A 90 -2.17 4.36 2.10
N ALA A 91 -1.19 5.26 2.07
CA ALA A 91 -1.23 6.43 1.18
C ALA A 91 -1.16 6.02 -0.29
N ILE A 92 -0.26 5.10 -0.66
CA ILE A 92 -0.15 4.59 -2.04
C ILE A 92 -1.42 3.84 -2.45
N GLU A 93 -1.98 3.01 -1.56
CA GLU A 93 -3.23 2.28 -1.76
C GLU A 93 -4.38 3.24 -2.05
N GLY A 94 -4.56 4.28 -1.22
CA GLY A 94 -5.59 5.30 -1.40
C GLY A 94 -5.45 6.06 -2.72
N GLU A 95 -4.28 6.66 -2.97
CA GLU A 95 -4.02 7.41 -4.20
C GLU A 95 -4.18 6.52 -5.45
N THR A 96 -3.75 5.26 -5.37
CA THR A 96 -3.92 4.30 -6.47
C THR A 96 -5.39 4.03 -6.75
N TYR A 97 -6.19 3.72 -5.73
CA TYR A 97 -7.63 3.54 -5.90
C TYR A 97 -8.30 4.78 -6.52
N GLU A 98 -7.89 5.98 -6.09
CA GLU A 98 -8.40 7.23 -6.64
C GLU A 98 -8.15 7.37 -8.15
N TYR A 99 -6.90 7.22 -8.61
CA TYR A 99 -6.57 7.43 -10.02
C TYR A 99 -6.86 6.22 -10.92
N THR A 100 -6.97 5.00 -10.40
CA THR A 100 -7.27 3.81 -11.23
C THR A 100 -8.75 3.47 -11.29
N THR A 101 -9.53 3.88 -10.30
CA THR A 101 -10.90 3.40 -10.12
C THR A 101 -11.86 4.55 -9.84
N MET A 102 -11.74 5.23 -8.70
CA MET A 102 -12.76 6.18 -8.23
C MET A 102 -12.96 7.35 -9.19
N TYR A 103 -11.91 8.12 -9.50
CA TYR A 103 -12.03 9.29 -10.36
C TYR A 103 -12.35 8.95 -11.82
N PRO A 104 -11.78 7.90 -12.44
CA PRO A 104 -12.21 7.45 -13.75
C PRO A 104 -13.70 7.10 -13.82
N GLU A 105 -14.23 6.38 -12.82
CA GLU A 105 -15.65 6.02 -12.74
C GLU A 105 -16.52 7.28 -12.58
N PHE A 106 -16.15 8.20 -11.68
CA PHE A 106 -16.88 9.44 -11.45
C PHE A 106 -16.87 10.35 -12.67
N ALA A 107 -15.73 10.50 -13.34
CA ALA A 107 -15.62 11.27 -14.58
C ALA A 107 -16.47 10.65 -15.70
N SER A 108 -16.52 9.32 -15.80
CA SER A 108 -17.38 8.61 -16.76
C SER A 108 -18.86 8.84 -16.45
N GLN A 109 -19.25 8.75 -15.18
CA GLN A 109 -20.63 8.99 -14.74
C GLN A 109 -21.05 10.44 -14.97
N ALA A 110 -20.21 11.42 -14.62
CA ALA A 110 -20.48 12.85 -14.86
C ALA A 110 -20.70 13.17 -16.35
N LYS A 111 -19.96 12.52 -17.26
CA LYS A 111 -20.20 12.64 -18.71
C LYS A 111 -21.56 12.07 -19.12
N THR A 112 -21.94 10.91 -18.59
CA THR A 112 -23.28 10.33 -18.81
C THR A 112 -24.37 11.29 -18.36
N ASP A 113 -24.16 11.96 -17.23
CA ASP A 113 -25.07 12.95 -16.66
C ASP A 113 -24.98 14.34 -17.33
N ARG A 114 -24.08 14.50 -18.32
CA ARG A 114 -23.80 15.74 -19.07
C ARG A 114 -23.33 16.90 -18.20
N ASP A 115 -22.65 16.60 -17.09
CA ASP A 115 -21.97 17.58 -16.24
C ASP A 115 -20.48 17.65 -16.63
N GLU A 116 -20.18 18.43 -17.66
CA GLU A 116 -18.81 18.61 -18.15
C GLU A 116 -17.89 19.28 -17.12
N SER A 117 -18.45 20.06 -16.19
CA SER A 117 -17.66 20.73 -15.15
C SER A 117 -17.16 19.72 -14.12
N ALA A 118 -18.04 18.85 -13.64
CA ALA A 118 -17.67 17.76 -12.74
C ALA A 118 -16.75 16.74 -13.44
N ALA A 119 -17.03 16.40 -14.70
CA ALA A 119 -16.17 15.49 -15.47
C ALA A 119 -14.75 16.02 -15.67
N THR A 120 -14.59 17.35 -15.80
CA THR A 120 -13.28 17.99 -15.91
C THR A 120 -12.55 17.97 -14.57
N GLU A 121 -13.23 18.37 -13.49
CA GLU A 121 -12.67 18.34 -12.12
C GLU A 121 -12.18 16.93 -11.75
N PHE A 122 -13.00 15.89 -11.95
CA PHE A 122 -12.59 14.52 -11.61
C PHE A 122 -11.38 14.03 -12.40
N LYS A 123 -11.23 14.45 -13.66
CA LYS A 123 -10.03 14.13 -14.45
C LYS A 123 -8.79 14.89 -13.97
N GLU A 124 -8.94 16.11 -13.50
CA GLU A 124 -7.85 16.87 -12.91
C GLU A 124 -7.39 16.21 -11.60
N GLN A 125 -8.35 15.80 -10.75
CA GLN A 125 -8.07 15.06 -9.52
C GLN A 125 -7.45 13.68 -9.79
N GLU A 126 -7.91 12.93 -10.80
CA GLU A 126 -7.26 11.68 -11.25
C GLU A 126 -5.77 11.89 -11.55
N LYS A 127 -5.45 12.98 -12.27
CA LYS A 127 -4.06 13.30 -12.63
C LYS A 127 -3.24 13.64 -11.38
N GLU A 128 -3.80 14.43 -10.47
CA GLU A 128 -3.13 14.82 -9.22
C GLU A 128 -2.88 13.60 -8.32
N SER A 129 -3.86 12.73 -8.11
CA SER A 129 -3.69 11.50 -7.30
C SER A 129 -2.62 10.57 -7.90
N LYS A 130 -2.50 10.52 -9.24
CA LYS A 130 -1.41 9.80 -9.90
C LYS A 130 -0.03 10.40 -9.59
N GLU A 131 0.08 11.73 -9.54
CA GLU A 131 1.30 12.42 -9.16
C GLU A 131 1.65 12.17 -7.68
N HIS A 132 0.67 12.20 -6.77
CA HIS A 132 0.85 11.85 -5.37
C HIS A 132 1.33 10.41 -5.17
N ALA A 133 0.70 9.43 -5.83
CA ALA A 133 1.13 8.03 -5.76
C ALA A 133 2.58 7.86 -6.24
N ALA A 134 3.00 8.58 -7.27
CA ALA A 134 4.38 8.57 -7.75
C ALA A 134 5.36 9.18 -6.72
N ILE A 135 4.97 10.27 -6.05
CA ILE A 135 5.73 10.88 -4.97
C ILE A 135 5.90 9.90 -3.81
N PHE A 136 4.83 9.24 -3.36
CA PHE A 136 4.89 8.27 -2.26
C PHE A 136 5.70 7.02 -2.63
N ARG A 137 5.54 6.47 -3.83
CA ARG A 137 6.37 5.35 -4.32
C ARG A 137 7.85 5.73 -4.39
N LYS A 138 8.17 6.94 -4.85
CA LYS A 138 9.54 7.44 -4.84
C LYS A 138 10.07 7.58 -3.42
N ALA A 139 9.26 8.09 -2.49
CA ALA A 139 9.63 8.13 -1.07
C ALA A 139 9.92 6.72 -0.55
N ALA A 140 9.00 5.77 -0.71
CA ALA A 140 9.17 4.39 -0.29
C ALA A 140 10.42 3.72 -0.90
N SER A 141 10.71 3.98 -2.19
CA SER A 141 11.91 3.49 -2.87
C SER A 141 13.20 4.08 -2.28
N ASN A 142 13.22 5.40 -2.04
CA ASN A 142 14.36 6.07 -1.40
C ASN A 142 14.61 5.60 0.04
N PHE A 143 13.58 5.14 0.73
CA PHE A 143 13.70 4.51 2.05
C PHE A 143 14.11 3.02 1.99
N GLY A 144 14.27 2.45 0.79
CA GLY A 144 14.77 1.07 0.57
C GLY A 144 13.69 -0.01 0.62
N PHE A 145 12.40 0.33 0.48
CA PHE A 145 11.29 -0.57 0.77
C PHE A 145 10.78 -1.42 -0.42
N LEU A 146 11.29 -1.24 -1.64
CA LEU A 146 10.53 -1.57 -2.87
C LEU A 146 11.10 -2.68 -3.79
N THR A 147 12.28 -3.26 -3.55
CA THR A 147 13.02 -3.86 -4.69
C THR A 147 12.69 -5.33 -5.07
N SER A 148 12.10 -6.18 -4.22
CA SER A 148 11.84 -7.59 -4.62
C SER A 148 10.52 -8.18 -4.13
N ILE A 149 9.84 -7.53 -3.20
CA ILE A 149 8.65 -8.07 -2.54
C ILE A 149 7.37 -7.68 -3.30
N GLU A 150 7.36 -6.52 -3.96
CA GLU A 150 6.14 -5.99 -4.58
C GLU A 150 5.70 -6.73 -5.86
N ASN A 151 6.61 -7.26 -6.68
CA ASN A 151 6.23 -8.08 -7.85
C ASN A 151 5.64 -9.44 -7.45
N HIS A 152 6.17 -10.07 -6.39
CA HIS A 152 5.62 -11.33 -5.86
C HIS A 152 4.23 -11.13 -5.25
N HIS A 153 3.98 -9.99 -4.63
CA HIS A 153 2.67 -9.68 -4.07
C HIS A 153 1.64 -9.31 -5.15
N ALA A 154 2.00 -8.53 -6.17
CA ALA A 154 1.11 -8.16 -7.28
C ALA A 154 0.60 -9.39 -8.08
N ASP A 155 1.45 -10.38 -8.36
CA ASP A 155 1.06 -11.60 -9.06
C ASP A 155 0.16 -12.51 -8.20
N ARG A 156 0.38 -12.58 -6.89
CA ARG A 156 -0.48 -13.35 -5.98
C ARG A 156 -1.85 -12.72 -5.79
N TYR A 157 -1.94 -11.38 -5.77
CA TYR A 157 -3.24 -10.71 -5.69
C TYR A 157 -4.03 -10.84 -7.00
N THR A 158 -3.36 -10.81 -8.16
CA THR A 158 -3.99 -11.02 -9.47
C THR A 158 -4.56 -12.44 -9.63
N GLU A 159 -3.82 -13.47 -9.19
CA GLU A 159 -4.33 -14.86 -9.20
C GLU A 159 -5.41 -15.11 -8.14
N ALA A 160 -5.30 -14.47 -6.96
CA ALA A 160 -6.35 -14.56 -5.94
C ALA A 160 -7.66 -13.90 -6.39
N LEU A 161 -7.60 -12.77 -7.10
CA LEU A 161 -8.75 -12.13 -7.72
C LEU A 161 -9.42 -13.03 -8.77
N LYS A 162 -8.66 -13.67 -9.66
CA LYS A 162 -9.20 -14.64 -10.64
C LYS A 162 -9.84 -15.87 -9.97
N GLY A 163 -9.29 -16.30 -8.83
CA GLY A 163 -9.85 -17.38 -8.01
C GLY A 163 -11.21 -17.03 -7.38
N LEU A 164 -11.45 -15.76 -7.06
CA LEU A 164 -12.75 -15.27 -6.59
C LEU A 164 -13.81 -15.27 -7.71
N ASP A 165 -13.39 -15.16 -8.97
CA ASP A 165 -14.23 -15.30 -10.18
C ASP A 165 -14.35 -16.76 -10.66
N GLY A 166 -13.89 -17.74 -9.87
CA GLY A 166 -14.02 -19.17 -10.14
C GLY A 166 -13.01 -19.76 -11.14
N VAL A 167 -11.98 -19.02 -11.52
CA VAL A 167 -10.90 -19.51 -12.38
C VAL A 167 -9.86 -20.24 -11.53
N SER A 168 -9.54 -21.48 -11.89
CA SER A 168 -8.52 -22.26 -11.17
C SER A 168 -7.11 -21.69 -11.42
N PRO A 169 -6.21 -21.75 -10.42
CA PRO A 169 -4.85 -21.24 -10.56
C PRO A 169 -4.12 -21.89 -11.73
N SER A 170 -3.29 -21.11 -12.43
CA SER A 170 -2.46 -21.65 -13.51
C SER A 170 -1.51 -22.73 -12.97
N PRO A 171 -1.30 -23.83 -13.69
CA PRO A 171 -0.31 -24.84 -13.30
C PRO A 171 1.06 -24.19 -13.14
N LYS A 172 1.76 -24.51 -12.06
CA LYS A 172 3.13 -24.03 -11.82
C LYS A 172 4.07 -25.21 -11.80
N ALA A 173 5.27 -25.01 -12.32
CA ALA A 173 6.34 -26.00 -12.26
C ALA A 173 7.69 -25.32 -12.01
N THR A 174 8.58 -26.09 -11.41
CA THR A 174 10.00 -25.77 -11.34
C THR A 174 10.67 -26.21 -12.64
N SER A 175 11.62 -25.43 -13.16
CA SER A 175 12.47 -25.91 -14.26
C SER A 175 13.25 -27.16 -13.85
N ASP A 176 13.34 -28.16 -14.73
CA ASP A 176 14.17 -29.35 -14.52
C ASP A 176 15.67 -29.09 -14.78
N ASP A 177 16.01 -27.97 -15.40
CA ASP A 177 17.38 -27.55 -15.70
C ASP A 177 17.96 -26.66 -14.57
N PRO A 178 19.01 -27.10 -13.85
CA PRO A 178 19.61 -26.33 -12.75
C PRO A 178 20.19 -24.98 -13.17
N SER A 179 20.58 -24.82 -14.44
CA SER A 179 21.21 -23.58 -14.94
C SER A 179 20.22 -22.41 -15.08
N ASN A 180 18.92 -22.67 -14.98
CA ASN A 180 17.86 -21.66 -15.02
C ASN A 180 16.77 -21.87 -13.95
N ARG A 181 16.90 -22.89 -13.09
CA ARG A 181 15.98 -23.16 -11.99
C ARG A 181 16.13 -22.07 -10.91
N LYS A 182 15.09 -21.24 -10.77
CA LYS A 182 15.04 -20.18 -9.77
C LYS A 182 14.70 -20.69 -8.39
N TRP A 183 15.11 -19.96 -7.37
CA TRP A 183 14.93 -20.31 -5.97
C TRP A 183 14.39 -19.14 -5.19
N ILE A 184 13.36 -19.36 -4.38
CA ILE A 184 12.75 -18.33 -3.55
C ILE A 184 13.12 -18.51 -2.09
N CYS A 185 13.60 -17.44 -1.47
CA CYS A 185 13.78 -17.37 -0.04
C CYS A 185 12.41 -17.43 0.63
N LYS A 186 12.14 -18.48 1.40
CA LYS A 186 10.85 -18.61 2.10
C LYS A 186 10.61 -17.57 3.18
N VAL A 187 11.65 -16.82 3.55
CA VAL A 187 11.61 -15.84 4.65
C VAL A 187 11.19 -14.46 4.15
N CYS A 188 11.76 -14.00 3.03
CA CYS A 188 11.50 -12.65 2.51
C CYS A 188 11.04 -12.62 1.05
N SER A 189 10.81 -13.78 0.44
CA SER A 189 10.37 -13.93 -0.94
C SER A 189 11.35 -13.40 -2.01
N MET A 190 12.59 -13.10 -1.64
CA MET A 190 13.65 -12.83 -2.63
C MET A 190 13.87 -14.04 -3.51
N ILE A 191 13.92 -13.83 -4.83
CA ILE A 191 14.15 -14.88 -5.82
C ILE A 191 15.60 -14.79 -6.30
N TYR A 192 16.36 -15.85 -6.08
CA TYR A 192 17.64 -16.09 -6.73
C TYR A 192 17.41 -16.69 -8.12
N ASP A 193 17.97 -16.06 -9.15
CA ASP A 193 17.92 -16.53 -10.54
C ASP A 193 19.35 -16.90 -11.00
N PRO A 194 19.63 -18.19 -11.26
CA PRO A 194 20.95 -18.62 -11.73
C PRO A 194 21.46 -17.88 -12.95
N THR A 195 20.58 -17.41 -13.85
CA THR A 195 20.99 -16.70 -15.06
C THR A 195 21.52 -15.29 -14.77
N VAL A 196 21.17 -14.73 -13.62
CA VAL A 196 21.61 -13.41 -13.13
C VAL A 196 22.74 -13.56 -12.11
N GLY A 197 22.66 -14.58 -11.25
CA GLY A 197 23.57 -14.77 -10.12
C GLY A 197 23.33 -13.75 -9.00
N ASP A 198 24.34 -13.54 -8.16
CA ASP A 198 24.38 -12.50 -7.13
C ASP A 198 25.79 -11.85 -7.12
N PRO A 199 26.11 -11.00 -8.13
CA PRO A 199 27.45 -10.47 -8.31
C PRO A 199 27.94 -9.61 -7.15
N ASP A 200 27.02 -8.92 -6.47
CA ASP A 200 27.32 -8.07 -5.31
C ASP A 200 27.83 -8.91 -4.12
N SER A 201 27.39 -10.17 -4.01
CA SER A 201 27.92 -11.15 -3.06
C SER A 201 28.96 -12.09 -3.68
N GLY A 202 29.44 -11.82 -4.89
CA GLY A 202 30.50 -12.57 -5.56
C GLY A 202 30.05 -13.83 -6.31
N ILE A 203 28.75 -14.04 -6.52
CA ILE A 203 28.21 -15.17 -7.29
C ILE A 203 27.96 -14.73 -8.73
N ALA A 204 28.71 -15.28 -9.67
CA ALA A 204 28.61 -14.90 -11.08
C ALA A 204 27.31 -15.38 -11.73
N ALA A 205 26.85 -14.64 -12.74
CA ALA A 205 25.77 -15.07 -13.62
C ALA A 205 26.06 -16.44 -14.25
N GLY A 206 25.04 -17.29 -14.35
CA GLY A 206 25.12 -18.68 -14.78
C GLY A 206 25.45 -19.69 -13.67
N THR A 207 25.62 -19.25 -12.42
CA THR A 207 25.89 -20.15 -11.29
C THR A 207 24.58 -20.78 -10.81
N ALA A 208 24.44 -22.11 -10.96
CA ALA A 208 23.30 -22.84 -10.41
C ALA A 208 23.22 -22.66 -8.89
N PHE A 209 22.01 -22.66 -8.32
CA PHE A 209 21.84 -22.42 -6.88
C PHE A 209 22.56 -23.46 -6.04
N GLU A 210 22.59 -24.70 -6.52
CA GLU A 210 23.27 -25.82 -5.90
C GLU A 210 24.79 -25.57 -5.79
N ASP A 211 25.38 -24.87 -6.76
CA ASP A 211 26.83 -24.59 -6.84
C ASP A 211 27.27 -23.35 -6.03
N ILE A 212 26.33 -22.59 -5.47
CA ILE A 212 26.64 -21.46 -4.57
C ILE A 212 27.31 -22.00 -3.28
N PRO A 213 28.32 -21.32 -2.73
CA PRO A 213 28.88 -21.68 -1.42
C PRO A 213 27.82 -21.79 -0.31
N GLU A 214 27.97 -22.77 0.58
CA GLU A 214 27.00 -23.04 1.65
C GLU A 214 26.93 -21.93 2.71
N ASP A 215 27.98 -21.12 2.81
CA ASP A 215 28.09 -19.94 3.66
C ASP A 215 27.54 -18.67 2.99
N TRP A 216 27.03 -18.75 1.75
CA TRP A 216 26.28 -17.65 1.15
C TRP A 216 24.95 -17.44 1.88
N ASN A 217 24.68 -16.19 2.18
CA ASN A 217 23.46 -15.73 2.85
C ASN A 217 22.62 -14.90 1.88
N CYS A 218 21.29 -14.98 2.01
CA CYS A 218 20.36 -14.15 1.25
C CYS A 218 20.77 -12.67 1.38
N PRO A 219 21.01 -11.95 0.28
CA PRO A 219 21.50 -10.56 0.34
C PRO A 219 20.44 -9.58 0.87
N ILE A 220 19.17 -10.00 0.91
CA ILE A 220 18.05 -9.16 1.38
C ILE A 220 17.76 -9.34 2.87
N CYS A 221 17.78 -10.58 3.39
CA CYS A 221 17.37 -10.86 4.78
C CYS A 221 18.43 -11.60 5.61
N GLY A 222 19.60 -11.91 5.03
CA GLY A 222 20.68 -12.64 5.69
C GLY A 222 20.40 -14.12 5.97
N ALA A 223 19.23 -14.65 5.61
CA ALA A 223 18.90 -16.05 5.82
C ALA A 223 19.89 -16.97 5.09
N SER A 224 20.29 -18.07 5.72
CA SER A 224 21.21 -19.03 5.10
C SER A 224 20.60 -19.61 3.81
N LYS A 225 21.45 -19.99 2.85
CA LYS A 225 21.09 -20.70 1.61
C LYS A 225 20.02 -21.79 1.78
N LYS A 226 20.05 -22.54 2.90
CA LYS A 226 19.07 -23.59 3.24
C LYS A 226 17.60 -23.13 3.37
N SER A 227 17.37 -21.82 3.50
CA SER A 227 16.02 -21.26 3.62
C SER A 227 15.33 -21.07 2.27
N PHE A 228 16.05 -21.29 1.18
CA PHE A 228 15.52 -21.22 -0.17
C PHE A 228 14.90 -22.55 -0.56
N VAL A 229 13.82 -22.46 -1.33
CA VAL A 229 13.20 -23.61 -2.00
C VAL A 229 13.07 -23.30 -3.48
N PRO A 230 12.93 -24.32 -4.34
CA PRO A 230 12.68 -24.09 -5.75
C PRO A 230 11.49 -23.15 -5.94
N TYR A 231 11.67 -22.13 -6.76
CA TYR A 231 10.59 -21.22 -7.11
C TYR A 231 9.78 -21.86 -8.25
N GLU A 232 8.48 -21.99 -8.02
CA GLU A 232 7.53 -22.51 -9.00
C GLU A 232 6.99 -21.36 -9.85
N GLU A 233 7.36 -21.36 -11.12
CA GLU A 233 6.89 -20.38 -12.10
C GLU A 233 5.62 -20.88 -12.78
N ALA A 234 4.75 -19.96 -13.19
CA ALA A 234 3.56 -20.31 -13.95
C ALA A 234 3.96 -20.91 -15.30
N ILE A 235 3.41 -22.09 -15.61
CA ILE A 235 3.59 -22.73 -16.91
C ILE A 235 2.67 -21.98 -17.88
N ALA A 236 3.23 -21.43 -18.95
CA ALA A 236 2.41 -20.93 -20.05
C ALA A 236 1.61 -22.11 -20.65
N ALA A 237 0.30 -21.97 -20.73
CA ALA A 237 -0.59 -22.97 -21.32
C ALA A 237 -0.29 -23.18 -22.82
#